data_AF-A0A2V6MG09-F1
#
_entry.id   AF-A0A2V6MG09-F1
#
_cell.length_a   1.000
_cell.length_b   1.000
_cell.length_c   1.000
_cell.angle_alpha   90.00
_cell.angle_beta   90.00
_cell.angle_gamma   90.00
#
_symmetry.space_group_name_H-M   'P 1'
#
loop_
_entity.id
_entity.type
_entity.pdbx_description
1 polymer ?
#
loop_
_entity_poly.entity_id
_entity_poly.type
_entity_poly.pdbx_seq_one_letter_code
_entity_poly.pdbx_strand_id
1 'polypeptide(L)'
;MLDNLPLEKSETVRSFSALIAPKTNAELDRLAGRARALTRQHFGRTMRLFAPLYLSNECINNCRYCGFSRENPILRVTLSVDEVVKEARHLAAAGFRQLLLVAGEHPKFVSR
;
A
#
# COMPACT_ATOMS: atom_id res chain seq x y z
N MET A 1 -23.27 -27.94 11.36
CA MET A 1 -23.25 -26.73 10.50
C MET A 1 -21.83 -26.38 10.03
N LEU A 2 -20.94 -27.37 9.91
CA LEU A 2 -19.65 -27.28 9.20
C LEU A 2 -19.46 -28.49 8.25
N ASP A 3 -20.54 -29.22 8.00
CA ASP A 3 -20.52 -30.57 7.40
C ASP A 3 -20.29 -30.57 5.88
N ASN A 4 -20.20 -29.38 5.27
CA ASN A 4 -19.98 -29.18 3.82
C ASN A 4 -18.67 -28.42 3.51
N LEU A 5 -17.76 -28.28 4.48
CA LEU A 5 -16.45 -27.70 4.18
C LEU A 5 -15.56 -28.74 3.47
N PRO A 6 -14.86 -28.35 2.38
CA PRO A 6 -13.88 -29.24 1.74
C PRO A 6 -12.82 -29.66 2.75
N LEU A 7 -12.64 -30.98 2.91
CA LEU A 7 -11.63 -31.56 3.81
C LEU A 7 -10.19 -31.36 3.29
N GLU A 8 -10.05 -30.96 2.04
CA GLU A 8 -8.77 -30.73 1.37
C GLU A 8 -8.65 -29.28 0.91
N LYS A 9 -7.43 -28.74 1.02
CA LYS A 9 -7.11 -27.42 0.47
C LYS A 9 -7.25 -27.45 -1.04
N SER A 10 -7.90 -26.42 -1.61
CA SER A 10 -7.94 -26.24 -3.06
C SER A 10 -6.54 -26.08 -3.63
N GLU A 11 -6.39 -26.36 -4.93
CA GLU A 11 -5.08 -26.27 -5.59
C GLU A 11 -4.46 -24.87 -5.45
N THR A 12 -5.27 -23.83 -5.59
CA THR A 12 -4.85 -22.44 -5.37
C THR A 12 -4.28 -22.23 -3.96
N VAL A 13 -4.96 -22.76 -2.93
CA VAL A 13 -4.51 -22.61 -1.54
C VAL A 13 -3.25 -23.42 -1.27
N ARG A 14 -3.13 -24.63 -1.85
CA ARG A 14 -1.91 -25.45 -1.75
C ARG A 14 -0.73 -24.77 -2.42
N SER A 15 -0.91 -24.32 -3.66
CA SER A 15 0.09 -23.58 -4.43
C SER A 15 0.53 -22.30 -3.72
N PHE A 16 -0.40 -21.51 -3.19
CA PHE A 16 -0.08 -20.32 -2.40
C PHE A 16 0.68 -20.67 -1.12
N SER A 17 0.25 -21.70 -0.37
CA SER A 17 0.93 -22.18 0.83
C SER A 17 2.39 -22.55 0.53
N ALA A 18 2.64 -23.23 -0.60
CA ALA A 18 3.99 -23.58 -1.03
C ALA A 18 4.84 -22.36 -1.42
N LEU A 19 4.24 -21.27 -1.92
CA LEU A 19 4.97 -20.04 -2.23
C LEU A 19 5.48 -19.34 -0.96
N ILE A 20 4.64 -19.23 0.07
CA ILE A 20 4.93 -18.49 1.31
C ILE A 20 5.59 -19.33 2.42
N ALA A 21 5.69 -20.65 2.24
CA ALA A 21 6.40 -21.52 3.17
C ALA A 21 7.87 -21.07 3.32
N PRO A 22 8.53 -21.36 4.47
CA PRO A 22 9.94 -21.02 4.67
C PRO A 22 10.82 -21.50 3.51
N LYS A 23 11.76 -20.65 3.08
CA LYS A 23 12.66 -20.90 1.95
C LYS A 23 14.10 -20.62 2.34
N THR A 24 15.00 -21.39 1.75
CA THR A 24 16.43 -21.07 1.72
C THR A 24 16.69 -19.86 0.82
N ASN A 25 17.85 -19.21 0.97
CA ASN A 25 18.25 -18.09 0.11
C ASN A 25 18.23 -18.49 -1.38
N ALA A 26 18.74 -19.68 -1.71
CA ALA A 26 18.76 -20.16 -3.10
C ALA A 26 17.36 -20.35 -3.69
N GLU A 27 16.38 -20.76 -2.87
CA GLU A 27 14.99 -20.84 -3.31
C GLU A 27 14.36 -19.46 -3.50
N LEU A 28 14.64 -18.50 -2.61
CA LEU A 28 14.19 -17.12 -2.75
C LEU A 28 14.76 -16.47 -4.00
N ASP A 29 16.04 -16.68 -4.31
CA ASP A 29 16.67 -16.16 -5.52
C ASP A 29 16.03 -16.70 -6.80
N ARG A 30 15.70 -18.00 -6.81
CA ARG A 30 14.96 -18.61 -7.93
C ARG A 30 13.56 -17.99 -8.07
N LEU A 31 12.86 -17.76 -6.96
CA LEU A 31 11.54 -17.12 -6.97
C LEU A 31 11.63 -15.67 -7.46
N ALA A 32 12.60 -14.90 -7.00
CA ALA A 32 12.85 -13.53 -7.43
C ALA A 32 13.21 -13.47 -8.92
N GLY A 33 14.03 -14.40 -9.42
CA GLY A 33 14.35 -14.53 -10.84
C GLY A 33 13.11 -14.79 -11.70
N ARG A 34 12.25 -15.73 -11.28
CA ARG A 34 10.97 -16.02 -11.95
C ARG A 34 10.04 -14.82 -11.94
N ALA A 35 9.88 -14.16 -10.78
CA ALA A 35 9.05 -12.96 -10.66
C ALA A 35 9.55 -11.85 -11.59
N ARG A 36 10.87 -11.61 -11.65
CA ARG A 36 11.49 -10.63 -12.55
C ARG A 36 11.23 -10.94 -14.02
N ALA A 37 11.34 -12.22 -14.42
CA ALA A 37 11.08 -12.64 -15.80
C ALA A 37 9.62 -12.37 -16.19
N LEU A 38 8.67 -12.77 -15.35
CA LEU A 38 7.24 -12.53 -15.57
C LEU A 38 6.91 -11.04 -15.61
N THR A 39 7.42 -10.25 -14.66
CA THR A 39 7.22 -8.79 -14.65
C THR A 39 7.73 -8.16 -15.94
N ARG A 40 8.90 -8.58 -16.44
CA ARG A 40 9.44 -8.05 -17.71
C ARG A 40 8.66 -8.48 -18.92
N GLN A 41 8.12 -9.70 -18.93
CA GLN A 41 7.26 -10.19 -20.00
C GLN A 41 5.99 -9.35 -20.13
N HIS A 42 5.39 -8.96 -19.01
CA HIS A 42 4.12 -8.22 -19.00
C HIS A 42 4.27 -6.69 -19.03
N PHE A 43 5.32 -6.15 -18.41
CA PHE A 43 5.47 -4.69 -18.18
C PHE A 43 6.76 -4.11 -18.77
N GLY A 44 7.62 -4.94 -19.38
CA GLY A 44 8.90 -4.49 -19.91
C GLY A 44 9.86 -4.04 -18.82
N ARG A 45 10.59 -2.95 -19.09
CA ARG A 45 11.62 -2.39 -18.18
C ARG A 45 11.21 -1.05 -17.58
N THR A 46 10.00 -0.58 -17.88
CA THR A 46 9.54 0.75 -17.48
C THR A 46 9.10 0.74 -16.03
N MET A 47 9.61 1.69 -15.24
CA MET A 47 9.19 1.92 -13.86
C MET A 47 8.28 3.14 -13.82
N ARG A 48 7.03 2.97 -13.36
CA ARG A 48 6.11 4.09 -13.13
C ARG A 48 6.37 4.67 -11.75
N LEU A 49 6.61 5.97 -11.69
CA LEU A 49 6.80 6.70 -10.44
C LEU A 49 5.54 7.47 -10.07
N PHE A 50 5.23 7.48 -8.78
CA PHE A 50 4.19 8.30 -8.17
C PHE A 50 4.72 8.89 -6.87
N ALA A 51 4.16 10.02 -6.45
CA ALA A 51 4.46 10.63 -5.16
C ALA A 51 3.22 10.58 -4.26
N PRO A 52 3.34 10.08 -3.02
CA PRO A 52 2.27 10.23 -2.04
C PRO A 52 2.19 11.70 -1.57
N LEU A 53 0.97 12.22 -1.45
CA LEU A 53 0.68 13.51 -0.86
C LEU A 53 -0.28 13.31 0.32
N TYR A 54 0.23 13.50 1.53
CA TYR A 54 -0.55 13.38 2.76
C TYR A 54 -1.34 14.66 3.00
N LEU A 55 -2.67 14.57 2.86
CA LEU A 55 -3.58 15.69 3.00
C LEU A 55 -3.96 15.95 4.46
N SER A 56 -4.09 14.89 5.25
CA SER A 56 -4.44 14.96 6.67
C SER A 56 -3.93 13.75 7.44
N ASN A 57 -3.45 13.98 8.66
CA ASN A 57 -3.15 12.91 9.61
C ASN A 57 -4.20 12.77 10.73
N GLU A 58 -5.35 13.44 10.59
CA GLU A 58 -6.50 13.26 11.48
C GLU A 58 -7.13 11.88 11.24
N CYS A 59 -7.32 11.10 12.30
CA CYS A 59 -7.89 9.77 12.19
C CYS A 59 -8.63 9.39 13.47
N ILE A 60 -9.82 8.79 13.33
CA ILE A 60 -10.63 8.33 14.47
C ILE A 60 -10.32 6.89 14.88
N ASN A 61 -9.57 6.16 14.06
CA ASN A 61 -9.26 4.74 14.26
C ASN A 61 -8.05 4.52 15.18
N ASN A 62 -8.01 3.34 15.82
CA ASN A 62 -6.97 2.95 16.78
C ASN A 62 -6.13 1.76 16.26
N CYS A 63 -5.75 1.82 14.99
CA CYS A 63 -4.96 0.76 14.36
C CYS A 63 -3.59 0.65 15.04
N ARG A 64 -3.29 -0.49 15.68
CA ARG A 64 -2.05 -0.71 16.46
C ARG A 64 -0.76 -0.50 15.67
N TYR A 65 -0.80 -0.68 14.35
CA TYR A 65 0.35 -0.54 13.45
C TYR A 65 0.46 0.85 12.82
N CYS A 66 -0.49 1.76 13.07
CA CYS A 66 -0.60 3.02 12.33
C CYS A 66 -0.11 4.21 13.15
N GLY A 67 0.81 5.00 12.56
CA GLY A 67 1.29 6.25 13.14
C GLY A 67 0.19 7.31 13.33
N PHE A 68 -0.88 7.27 12.53
CA PHE A 68 -2.02 8.18 12.66
C PHE A 68 -3.08 7.69 13.65
N SER A 69 -2.87 6.56 14.32
CA SER A 69 -3.78 6.06 15.36
C SER A 69 -4.21 7.19 16.30
N ARG A 70 -5.51 7.26 16.62
CA ARG A 70 -6.09 8.34 17.44
C ARG A 70 -5.37 8.52 18.77
N GLU A 71 -4.90 7.42 19.36
CA GLU A 71 -4.20 7.40 20.65
C GLU A 71 -2.79 8.00 20.60
N ASN A 72 -2.19 8.11 19.41
CA ASN A 72 -0.83 8.64 19.30
C ASN A 72 -0.82 10.15 19.57
N PRO A 73 0.02 10.63 20.51
CA PRO A 73 0.12 12.04 20.86
C PRO A 73 0.98 12.80 19.83
N ILE A 74 0.50 12.88 18.60
CA ILE A 74 1.13 13.60 17.49
C ILE A 74 0.39 14.90 17.18
N LEU A 75 1.10 15.89 16.64
CA LEU A 75 0.47 17.08 16.09
C LEU A 75 -0.45 16.68 14.94
N ARG A 76 -1.72 17.08 15.03
CA ARG A 76 -2.69 16.84 13.98
C ARG A 76 -2.76 18.01 13.02
N VAL A 77 -2.70 17.71 11.72
CA VAL A 77 -2.64 18.67 10.64
C VAL A 77 -3.53 18.18 9.51
N THR A 78 -4.34 19.09 8.99
CA THR A 78 -5.06 18.93 7.73
C THR A 78 -4.68 20.11 6.85
N LEU A 79 -4.16 19.83 5.67
CA LEU A 79 -3.79 20.86 4.70
C LEU A 79 -5.04 21.53 4.15
N SER A 80 -4.99 22.85 4.00
CA SER A 80 -5.93 23.60 3.18
C SER A 80 -5.76 23.25 1.70
N VAL A 81 -6.78 23.52 0.88
CA VAL A 81 -6.72 23.29 -0.57
C VAL A 81 -5.54 24.03 -1.20
N ASP A 82 -5.25 25.25 -0.77
CA ASP A 82 -4.13 26.05 -1.30
C ASP A 82 -2.78 25.41 -0.96
N GLU A 83 -2.61 24.89 0.26
CA GLU A 83 -1.42 24.14 0.65
C GLU A 83 -1.29 22.84 -0.16
N VAL A 84 -2.38 22.11 -0.36
CA VAL A 84 -2.40 20.90 -1.22
C VAL A 84 -1.95 21.24 -2.64
N VAL A 85 -2.48 22.32 -3.23
CA VAL A 85 -2.09 22.77 -4.57
C VAL A 85 -0.63 23.19 -4.62
N LYS A 86 -0.12 23.85 -3.58
CA LYS A 86 1.29 24.24 -3.47
C LYS A 86 2.20 23.00 -3.46
N GLU A 87 1.90 22.02 -2.63
CA GLU A 87 2.66 20.76 -2.55
C GLU A 87 2.56 19.96 -3.86
N ALA A 88 1.37 19.87 -4.46
CA ALA A 88 1.17 19.20 -5.74
C ALA A 88 1.97 19.86 -6.88
N ARG A 89 2.04 21.19 -6.91
CA ARG A 89 2.88 21.93 -7.88
C ARG A 89 4.36 21.65 -7.68
N HIS A 90 4.80 21.58 -6.42
CA HIS A 90 6.18 21.21 -6.10
C HIS A 90 6.52 19.81 -6.63
N LEU A 91 5.67 18.81 -6.37
CA LEU A 91 5.86 17.44 -6.86
C LEU A 91 5.81 17.35 -8.39
N ALA A 92 4.94 18.12 -9.04
CA ALA A 92 4.88 18.20 -10.49
C ALA A 92 6.18 18.78 -11.08
N ALA A 93 6.74 19.83 -10.47
CA ALA A 93 8.01 20.42 -10.86
C ALA A 93 9.20 19.44 -10.65
N ALA A 94 9.11 18.56 -9.63
CA ALA A 94 10.06 17.47 -9.41
C ALA A 94 9.92 16.30 -10.41
N GLY A 95 8.96 16.37 -11.34
CA GLY A 95 8.79 15.40 -12.43
C GLY A 95 7.74 14.31 -12.17
N PHE A 96 7.07 14.32 -11.02
CA PHE A 96 5.98 13.37 -10.76
C PHE A 96 4.74 13.73 -11.58
N ARG A 97 4.15 12.72 -12.21
CA ARG A 97 2.94 12.85 -13.05
C ARG A 97 1.72 12.14 -12.47
N GLN A 98 1.92 11.37 -11.40
CA GLN A 98 0.88 10.65 -10.67
C GLN A 98 1.05 10.97 -9.19
N LEU A 99 -0.03 11.45 -8.58
CA LEU A 99 -0.09 11.71 -7.14
C LEU A 99 -1.01 10.68 -6.49
N LEU A 100 -0.56 10.09 -5.39
CA LEU A 100 -1.38 9.27 -4.51
C LEU A 100 -1.82 10.14 -3.34
N LEU A 101 -3.10 10.51 -3.32
CA LEU A 101 -3.66 11.30 -2.23
C LEU A 101 -3.92 10.38 -1.03
N VAL A 102 -3.37 10.74 0.12
CA VAL A 102 -3.47 9.94 1.34
C VAL A 102 -3.98 10.80 2.48
N ALA A 103 -4.96 10.30 3.24
CA ALA A 103 -5.46 10.95 4.43
C ALA A 103 -5.82 9.90 5.49
N GLY A 104 -5.83 10.30 6.77
CA GLY A 104 -6.49 9.53 7.82
C GLY A 104 -8.02 9.54 7.65
N GLU A 105 -8.73 8.80 8.49
CA GLU A 105 -10.19 8.72 8.43
C GLU A 105 -10.80 9.61 9.51
N HIS A 106 -11.23 10.82 9.14
CA HIS A 106 -11.91 11.73 10.08
C HIS A 106 -13.14 12.40 9.44
N PRO A 107 -14.37 12.17 9.95
CA PRO A 107 -15.61 12.62 9.32
C PRO A 107 -15.69 14.14 9.09
N LYS A 108 -15.14 14.93 10.01
CA LYS A 108 -15.19 16.40 9.93
C LYS A 108 -14.12 17.02 9.01
N PHE A 109 -12.94 16.40 8.94
CA PHE A 109 -11.75 17.00 8.33
C PHE A 109 -11.41 16.38 6.98
N VAL A 110 -11.88 15.16 6.70
CA VAL A 110 -11.53 14.40 5.50
C VAL A 110 -12.76 14.04 4.65
N SER A 111 -13.83 13.55 5.27
CA SER A 111 -14.96 12.92 4.54
C SER A 111 -16.26 13.74 4.58
N ARG A 112 -16.15 15.07 4.51
CA ARG A 112 -17.30 15.96 4.69
C ARG A 112 -18.25 15.98 3.49
#